data_AF-A0A0K9NYK3-F1
#
_entry.id   AF-A0A0K9NYK3-F1
#
_cell.length_a   1.000
_cell.length_b   1.000
_cell.length_c   1.000
_cell.angle_alpha   90.00
_cell.angle_beta   90.00
_cell.angle_gamma   90.00
#
_symmetry.space_group_name_H-M   'P 1'
#
loop_
_entity.id
_entity.type
_entity.pdbx_description
1 polymer ?
#
loop_
_entity_poly.entity_id
_entity_poly.type
_entity_poly.pdbx_seq_one_letter_code
_entity_poly.pdbx_strand_id
1 'polypeptide(L)'
;MGTSSGANFNQQQPPILIPPHQQTQRQQQQHHPTGISISSGNIHSSTHMPVAQIMGSGIHPSNSDQAANDSQTESASSHETWPIDSNHADQNLVKKVEKEGENEYNASTDQQVIRRISPAEKLSLREVAKERIEVIADRMAILPDELLDELKNDLRAILEGTGGSQNRDEFLRLQNLLQERSDLNVKTLMRAHRVQLEIIVAINTGIQAFLHPNISLSQDRLIEVFAYKRCRNIACQNALPADECGCDICSSKNGFCNLCMCVVCFKFDFEVNTCRWIGCDLCSHWTHTDCAIRVGKIGMGISSKNASSSSPEMLFRCQACNRTSELLGWVKDVFQHCAPGWDRESLVREFDFVSRIFRGSEDPRGKKLLWKCEDLLEKMKNGLTEATACRIMFAFFQDLDISDFLKNIDGDEGVASRLIAPHEACARIAEVVQEALRKMEVVAEEKMRSAKRARQAVDACDRELADKAREVAELKIERQRKRQQVEELDSIKRLKQAEAEMFQKKATEARFEAEKLQSIMIPKTEQAEKEYANRYLKARLEEAEMEKQYLYENIRLQESQKQQQQQPIHGSSMMMSKKIQDLINKNVYTALPPSSMAPAGSK
;
A
#
# COMPACT_ATOMS: atom_id res chain seq x y z
N MET A 1 40.37 -4.83 -0.96
CA MET A 1 41.25 -5.41 -2.00
C MET A 1 40.37 -6.27 -2.88
N GLY A 2 40.32 -6.00 -4.19
CA GLY A 2 39.39 -6.67 -5.12
C GLY A 2 38.01 -6.00 -5.18
N THR A 3 37.61 -5.58 -6.38
CA THR A 3 36.34 -4.92 -6.71
C THR A 3 35.86 -5.40 -8.09
N SER A 4 34.59 -5.13 -8.42
CA SER A 4 33.95 -5.33 -9.74
C SER A 4 33.55 -6.79 -10.05
N SER A 5 32.49 -7.07 -10.82
CA SER A 5 31.73 -6.22 -11.75
C SER A 5 30.21 -6.42 -11.68
N GLY A 6 29.45 -5.42 -12.14
CA GLY A 6 28.01 -5.57 -12.43
C GLY A 6 27.75 -6.24 -13.79
N ALA A 7 26.52 -6.70 -14.00
CA ALA A 7 26.06 -7.31 -15.24
C ALA A 7 24.71 -6.71 -15.69
N ASN A 8 24.50 -6.60 -17.00
CA ASN A 8 23.25 -6.09 -17.56
C ASN A 8 22.11 -7.09 -17.38
N PHE A 9 20.95 -6.63 -16.89
CA PHE A 9 19.74 -7.44 -16.82
C PHE A 9 19.10 -7.58 -18.20
N ASN A 10 19.26 -8.76 -18.80
CA ASN A 10 18.36 -9.26 -19.82
C ASN A 10 18.21 -10.79 -19.65
N GLN A 11 17.24 -11.21 -18.84
CA GLN A 11 16.96 -12.61 -18.56
C GLN A 11 15.48 -12.93 -18.78
N GLN A 12 15.24 -13.99 -19.55
CA GLN A 12 13.95 -14.67 -19.60
C GLN A 12 13.72 -15.39 -18.27
N GLN A 13 12.47 -15.47 -17.80
CA GLN A 13 12.14 -16.07 -16.51
C GLN A 13 12.37 -17.60 -16.53
N PRO A 14 13.18 -18.17 -15.62
CA PRO A 14 13.14 -19.60 -15.35
C PRO A 14 11.86 -19.98 -14.57
N PRO A 15 11.33 -21.20 -14.73
CA PRO A 15 10.12 -21.63 -14.03
C PRO A 15 10.36 -21.79 -12.53
N ILE A 16 9.40 -21.32 -11.72
CA ILE A 16 9.43 -21.43 -10.26
C ILE A 16 9.12 -22.88 -9.86
N LEU A 17 10.13 -23.63 -9.41
CA LEU A 17 9.95 -24.95 -8.81
C LEU A 17 9.82 -24.84 -7.28
N ILE A 18 8.78 -25.47 -6.75
CA ILE A 18 8.49 -25.53 -5.32
C ILE A 18 9.46 -26.50 -4.63
N PRO A 19 10.00 -26.20 -3.43
CA PRO A 19 10.89 -27.13 -2.72
C PRO A 19 10.23 -28.48 -2.41
N PRO A 20 10.99 -29.59 -2.42
CA PRO A 20 10.45 -30.92 -2.15
C PRO A 20 10.01 -31.07 -0.69
N HIS A 21 8.71 -31.27 -0.47
CA HIS A 21 8.16 -31.60 0.85
C HIS A 21 8.61 -33.00 1.28
N GLN A 22 8.98 -33.17 2.55
CA GLN A 22 9.42 -34.45 3.11
C GLN A 22 8.31 -35.51 3.05
N GLN A 23 8.57 -36.65 2.38
CA GLN A 23 7.69 -37.84 2.37
C GLN A 23 8.38 -39.08 2.96
N THR A 24 8.61 -39.09 4.28
CA THR A 24 8.97 -40.32 4.99
C THR A 24 8.44 -40.34 6.43
N GLN A 25 8.19 -41.54 6.96
CA GLN A 25 7.83 -41.84 8.36
C GLN A 25 6.48 -41.31 8.91
N ARG A 26 5.37 -41.72 8.28
CA ARG A 26 4.16 -42.13 9.04
C ARG A 26 3.48 -43.37 8.44
N GLN A 27 4.05 -44.54 8.69
CA GLN A 27 3.34 -45.82 8.59
C GLN A 27 3.81 -46.75 9.72
N GLN A 28 2.94 -46.94 10.73
CA GLN A 28 2.68 -48.18 11.50
C GLN A 28 2.04 -47.85 12.86
N GLN A 29 0.70 -47.79 12.88
CA GLN A 29 -0.15 -48.36 13.93
C GLN A 29 -1.58 -48.46 13.39
N GLN A 30 -2.35 -49.43 13.88
CA GLN A 30 -3.43 -50.04 13.11
C GLN A 30 -4.62 -50.41 14.02
N HIS A 31 -5.84 -50.05 13.58
CA HIS A 31 -7.13 -50.39 14.22
C HIS A 31 -7.35 -49.78 15.63
N HIS A 32 -8.57 -49.62 16.18
CA HIS A 32 -9.93 -49.98 15.73
C HIS A 32 -10.89 -48.76 15.80
N PRO A 33 -12.09 -48.81 15.19
CA PRO A 33 -13.06 -47.72 15.22
C PRO A 33 -14.01 -47.78 16.44
N THR A 34 -14.59 -46.64 16.81
CA THR A 34 -15.81 -46.56 17.63
C THR A 34 -16.60 -45.34 17.20
N GLY A 35 -17.87 -45.50 16.84
CA GLY A 35 -18.74 -44.41 16.40
C GLY A 35 -19.87 -44.14 17.38
N ILE A 36 -20.26 -42.88 17.54
CA ILE A 36 -21.51 -42.44 18.20
C ILE A 36 -22.12 -41.34 17.33
N SER A 37 -23.43 -41.41 17.08
CA SER A 37 -24.18 -40.47 16.24
C SER A 37 -25.14 -39.62 17.06
N ILE A 38 -25.13 -38.30 16.84
CA ILE A 38 -26.19 -37.32 17.16
C ILE A 38 -26.06 -36.27 16.03
N SER A 39 -27.00 -36.05 15.10
CA SER A 39 -28.38 -35.54 15.24
C SER A 39 -28.40 -34.12 15.84
N SER A 40 -29.07 -33.08 15.33
CA SER A 40 -29.96 -32.88 14.17
C SER A 40 -29.88 -31.39 13.75
N GLY A 41 -30.41 -30.92 12.61
CA GLY A 41 -31.18 -31.59 11.56
C GLY A 41 -31.59 -30.65 10.42
N ASN A 42 -32.47 -31.12 9.54
CA ASN A 42 -32.87 -30.45 8.30
C ASN A 42 -33.88 -29.30 8.50
N ILE A 43 -33.90 -28.36 7.53
CA ILE A 43 -35.16 -27.85 6.95
C ILE A 43 -35.04 -27.96 5.41
N HIS A 44 -36.13 -28.37 4.75
CA HIS A 44 -36.24 -28.58 3.29
C HIS A 44 -36.63 -27.23 2.60
N SER A 45 -36.58 -26.99 1.29
CA SER A 45 -36.81 -27.82 0.08
C SER A 45 -35.95 -27.27 -1.09
N SER A 46 -35.58 -28.01 -2.15
CA SER A 46 -36.40 -28.69 -3.18
C SER A 46 -37.27 -27.70 -4.00
N THR A 47 -37.31 -27.68 -5.35
CA THR A 47 -36.76 -28.63 -6.35
C THR A 47 -36.64 -28.03 -7.78
N HIS A 48 -35.89 -28.70 -8.66
CA HIS A 48 -36.08 -28.83 -10.13
C HIS A 48 -35.77 -27.66 -11.12
N MET A 49 -34.80 -27.93 -12.01
CA MET A 49 -34.67 -27.48 -13.42
C MET A 49 -35.55 -28.41 -14.32
N PRO A 50 -35.89 -28.17 -15.62
CA PRO A 50 -34.93 -27.76 -16.67
C PRO A 50 -35.44 -27.01 -17.93
N VAL A 51 -34.46 -26.50 -18.70
CA VAL A 51 -34.30 -26.49 -20.18
C VAL A 51 -35.56 -26.43 -21.09
N ALA A 52 -35.62 -25.36 -21.90
CA ALA A 52 -36.02 -25.44 -23.31
C ALA A 52 -35.37 -24.29 -24.13
N GLN A 53 -34.88 -24.59 -25.34
CA GLN A 53 -34.53 -23.59 -26.38
C GLN A 53 -35.64 -23.55 -27.43
N ILE A 54 -35.79 -22.44 -28.17
CA ILE A 54 -35.84 -22.41 -29.65
C ILE A 54 -35.90 -20.97 -30.22
N MET A 55 -35.53 -20.86 -31.48
CA MET A 55 -35.35 -19.68 -32.35
C MET A 55 -36.60 -18.79 -32.52
N GLY A 56 -36.41 -17.52 -32.93
CA GLY A 56 -37.49 -16.60 -33.32
C GLY A 56 -36.98 -15.30 -33.98
N SER A 57 -36.72 -15.33 -35.28
CA SER A 57 -36.09 -14.24 -36.05
C SER A 57 -36.96 -12.99 -36.28
N GLY A 58 -36.33 -11.80 -36.26
CA GLY A 58 -36.39 -10.91 -37.43
C GLY A 58 -36.99 -9.49 -37.32
N ILE A 59 -36.22 -8.54 -37.88
CA ILE A 59 -36.66 -7.43 -38.77
C ILE A 59 -37.26 -6.15 -38.12
N HIS A 60 -36.63 -5.01 -38.45
CA HIS A 60 -37.04 -3.60 -38.25
C HIS A 60 -37.98 -3.12 -39.41
N PRO A 61 -38.38 -1.82 -39.56
CA PRO A 61 -38.39 -0.65 -38.66
C PRO A 61 -39.77 0.10 -38.65
N SER A 62 -39.77 1.34 -38.11
CA SER A 62 -40.38 2.56 -38.71
C SER A 62 -41.55 3.25 -37.99
N ASN A 63 -41.21 4.44 -37.49
CA ASN A 63 -41.91 5.74 -37.62
C ASN A 63 -43.37 5.95 -37.15
N SER A 64 -43.51 6.97 -36.30
CA SER A 64 -44.18 8.27 -36.61
C SER A 64 -45.38 8.73 -35.76
N ASP A 65 -45.22 9.99 -35.32
CA ASP A 65 -46.16 11.11 -35.38
C ASP A 65 -47.13 11.45 -34.22
N GLN A 66 -46.82 12.64 -33.66
CA GLN A 66 -47.71 13.79 -33.42
C GLN A 66 -48.41 14.06 -32.08
N ALA A 67 -48.51 15.38 -31.85
CA ALA A 67 -49.35 16.13 -30.90
C ALA A 67 -48.98 16.06 -29.40
N ALA A 68 -49.03 17.15 -28.63
CA ALA A 68 -49.08 18.59 -28.97
C ALA A 68 -48.66 19.45 -27.74
N ASN A 69 -48.55 20.76 -27.96
CA ASN A 69 -48.72 21.95 -27.06
C ASN A 69 -49.00 21.71 -25.54
N ASP A 70 -48.57 22.56 -24.60
CA ASP A 70 -48.60 24.04 -24.62
C ASP A 70 -47.57 24.69 -23.66
N SER A 71 -47.58 26.03 -23.53
CA SER A 71 -46.62 26.82 -22.71
C SER A 71 -47.28 27.71 -21.63
N GLN A 72 -46.68 27.76 -20.43
CA GLN A 72 -46.70 28.85 -19.40
C GLN A 72 -45.77 28.39 -18.23
N THR A 73 -44.72 29.08 -17.75
CA THR A 73 -44.51 30.45 -17.21
C THR A 73 -45.19 30.75 -15.86
N GLU A 74 -44.40 30.88 -14.78
CA GLU A 74 -44.31 32.10 -13.94
C GLU A 74 -43.15 32.04 -12.91
N SER A 75 -43.03 33.03 -12.02
CA SER A 75 -41.76 33.54 -11.45
C SER A 75 -41.78 33.83 -9.92
N ALA A 76 -40.75 34.55 -9.41
CA ALA A 76 -40.61 35.20 -8.07
C ALA A 76 -40.11 34.33 -6.88
N SER A 77 -39.47 34.88 -5.82
CA SER A 77 -38.56 36.05 -5.71
C SER A 77 -37.74 36.05 -4.40
N SER A 78 -36.51 36.56 -4.49
CA SER A 78 -35.58 37.16 -3.49
C SER A 78 -35.98 37.48 -2.03
N HIS A 79 -34.98 37.42 -1.12
CA HIS A 79 -34.59 38.57 -0.27
C HIS A 79 -33.12 38.50 0.20
N GLU A 80 -32.49 39.65 0.45
CA GLU A 80 -31.18 39.83 1.11
C GLU A 80 -31.29 40.78 2.31
N THR A 81 -30.31 40.79 3.23
CA THR A 81 -29.96 42.00 4.02
C THR A 81 -28.48 42.02 4.47
N TRP A 82 -27.88 43.21 4.42
CA TRP A 82 -26.55 43.63 4.93
C TRP A 82 -26.67 44.16 6.41
N PRO A 83 -25.61 44.55 7.19
CA PRO A 83 -24.48 45.44 6.81
C PRO A 83 -23.10 45.22 7.50
N ILE A 84 -22.18 46.15 7.20
CA ILE A 84 -20.83 46.35 7.77
C ILE A 84 -20.83 47.61 8.66
N ASP A 85 -19.95 47.70 9.66
CA ASP A 85 -19.62 48.95 10.36
C ASP A 85 -18.09 49.07 10.68
N SER A 86 -17.66 50.14 11.35
CA SER A 86 -16.53 50.97 10.85
C SER A 86 -15.30 51.22 11.77
N ASN A 87 -14.23 51.74 11.16
CA ASN A 87 -13.19 52.69 11.66
C ASN A 87 -11.77 52.23 12.10
N HIS A 88 -10.84 53.20 11.94
CA HIS A 88 -9.44 53.32 12.43
C HIS A 88 -8.34 52.43 11.80
N ALA A 89 -7.08 52.88 11.61
CA ALA A 89 -6.50 54.25 11.57
C ALA A 89 -5.07 54.27 10.95
N ASP A 90 -4.58 55.47 10.65
CA ASP A 90 -3.19 55.92 10.45
C ASP A 90 -2.22 55.22 9.47
N GLN A 91 -2.08 55.88 8.31
CA GLN A 91 -0.86 56.59 7.90
C GLN A 91 0.52 56.06 8.34
N ASN A 92 1.36 55.74 7.36
CA ASN A 92 2.59 56.52 7.17
C ASN A 92 3.07 56.55 5.72
N LEU A 93 3.92 57.53 5.40
CA LEU A 93 4.36 57.90 4.05
C LEU A 93 5.91 57.90 3.98
N VAL A 94 6.46 57.93 2.75
CA VAL A 94 7.72 58.64 2.34
C VAL A 94 8.77 57.77 1.61
N LYS A 95 8.72 57.84 0.26
CA LYS A 95 9.86 58.05 -0.70
C LYS A 95 10.96 56.94 -0.82
N LYS A 96 11.74 56.81 -1.91
CA LYS A 96 11.87 57.57 -3.19
C LYS A 96 12.58 56.71 -4.29
N VAL A 97 12.32 57.02 -5.59
CA VAL A 97 13.28 57.10 -6.74
C VAL A 97 14.10 55.82 -7.10
N GLU A 98 13.76 55.12 -8.20
CA GLU A 98 14.36 55.21 -9.57
C GLU A 98 15.65 54.35 -9.76
N LYS A 99 16.08 53.89 -10.96
CA LYS A 99 15.74 54.28 -12.35
C LYS A 99 15.99 53.12 -13.37
N GLU A 100 15.22 53.14 -14.47
CA GLU A 100 15.46 52.69 -15.87
C GLU A 100 16.45 51.55 -16.26
N GLY A 101 16.03 50.75 -17.27
CA GLY A 101 16.89 49.85 -18.05
C GLY A 101 16.12 49.01 -19.09
N GLU A 102 16.40 49.20 -20.38
CA GLU A 102 15.75 48.55 -21.54
C GLU A 102 16.79 47.77 -22.38
N ASN A 103 16.50 46.82 -23.29
CA ASN A 103 15.22 46.28 -23.82
C ASN A 103 15.41 44.74 -24.11
N GLU A 104 14.73 43.96 -24.97
CA GLU A 104 13.75 44.16 -26.06
C GLU A 104 12.86 42.89 -26.25
N TYR A 105 12.17 42.73 -27.40
CA TYR A 105 11.22 41.66 -27.71
C TYR A 105 11.83 40.28 -28.02
N ASN A 106 11.19 39.19 -27.58
CA ASN A 106 10.67 38.17 -28.53
C ASN A 106 9.59 37.22 -27.96
N ALA A 107 8.97 36.45 -28.86
CA ALA A 107 7.65 35.85 -28.66
C ALA A 107 7.57 34.52 -27.87
N SER A 108 6.43 34.36 -27.19
CA SER A 108 5.59 33.14 -27.07
C SER A 108 6.22 31.77 -26.77
N THR A 109 5.87 31.20 -25.61
CA THR A 109 5.54 29.77 -25.44
C THR A 109 4.66 29.61 -24.19
N ASP A 110 3.65 28.74 -24.23
CA ASP A 110 2.81 28.40 -23.07
C ASP A 110 3.65 27.76 -21.95
N GLN A 111 3.94 28.53 -20.90
CA GLN A 111 4.60 27.98 -19.71
C GLN A 111 3.55 27.39 -18.76
N GLN A 112 3.27 26.10 -18.96
CA GLN A 112 2.47 25.29 -18.03
C GLN A 112 2.96 25.49 -16.59
N VAL A 113 2.03 25.66 -15.65
CA VAL A 113 2.32 25.94 -14.24
C VAL A 113 2.84 24.68 -13.54
N ILE A 114 4.13 24.37 -13.76
CA ILE A 114 4.89 23.47 -12.92
C ILE A 114 4.98 24.13 -11.54
N ARG A 115 4.17 23.66 -10.58
CA ARG A 115 4.31 24.02 -9.16
C ARG A 115 5.72 23.61 -8.71
N ARG A 116 6.62 24.59 -8.61
CA ARG A 116 7.92 24.42 -7.96
C ARG A 116 7.68 24.29 -6.45
N ILE A 117 7.47 23.05 -6.02
CA ILE A 117 7.44 22.66 -4.60
C ILE A 117 8.74 23.17 -3.95
N SER A 118 8.61 23.88 -2.83
CA SER A 118 9.75 24.50 -2.16
C SER A 118 10.62 23.46 -1.46
N PRO A 119 11.94 23.70 -1.29
CA PRO A 119 12.81 22.77 -0.55
C PRO A 119 12.36 22.49 0.89
N ALA A 120 11.58 23.39 1.50
CA ALA A 120 10.98 23.22 2.82
C ALA A 120 9.72 22.31 2.86
N GLU A 121 9.18 21.94 1.69
CA GLU A 121 8.01 21.05 1.57
C GLU A 121 8.43 19.59 1.29
N LYS A 122 9.67 19.33 0.82
CA LYS A 122 10.16 17.97 0.55
C LYS A 122 10.28 17.17 1.85
N LEU A 123 9.52 16.08 1.93
CA LEU A 123 9.51 15.12 3.03
C LEU A 123 10.82 14.32 3.09
N SER A 124 11.39 14.15 4.28
CA SER A 124 12.63 13.39 4.52
C SER A 124 12.41 12.06 5.25
N LEU A 125 13.34 11.12 5.07
CA LEU A 125 13.32 9.82 5.75
C LEU A 125 13.34 9.92 7.28
N ARG A 126 13.97 10.98 7.81
CA ARG A 126 14.03 11.25 9.25
C ARG A 126 12.68 11.66 9.82
N GLU A 127 11.92 12.49 9.10
CA GLU A 127 10.53 12.79 9.46
C GLU A 127 9.66 11.53 9.40
N VAL A 128 9.80 10.71 8.35
CA VAL A 128 9.03 9.46 8.22
C VAL A 128 9.32 8.47 9.36
N ALA A 129 10.57 8.34 9.79
CA ALA A 129 10.94 7.50 10.93
C ALA A 129 10.43 8.07 12.26
N LYS A 130 10.61 9.37 12.51
CA LYS A 130 10.39 10.02 13.81
C LYS A 130 8.95 10.44 14.07
N GLU A 131 8.25 11.00 13.09
CA GLU A 131 6.96 11.68 13.30
C GLU A 131 5.76 10.72 13.25
N ARG A 132 4.70 11.13 13.95
CA ARG A 132 3.45 10.35 14.08
C ARG A 132 2.93 9.80 12.75
N ILE A 133 2.39 8.58 12.78
CA ILE A 133 1.92 7.92 11.56
C ILE A 133 0.92 8.78 10.80
N GLU A 134 -0.04 9.39 11.50
CA GLU A 134 -1.10 10.18 10.88
C GLU A 134 -0.55 11.42 10.13
N VAL A 135 0.33 12.19 10.78
CA VAL A 135 0.92 13.43 10.23
C VAL A 135 1.70 13.17 8.94
N ILE A 136 2.41 12.05 8.88
CA ILE A 136 3.18 11.66 7.70
C ILE A 136 2.29 11.05 6.62
N ALA A 137 1.23 10.32 6.98
CA ALA A 137 0.26 9.80 6.03
C ALA A 137 -0.49 10.94 5.32
N ASP A 138 -0.97 11.94 6.08
CA ASP A 138 -1.66 13.11 5.55
C ASP A 138 -0.76 13.93 4.59
N ARG A 139 0.55 14.06 4.91
CA ARG A 139 1.54 14.70 4.02
C ARG A 139 1.81 13.87 2.76
N MET A 140 1.91 12.55 2.87
CA MET A 140 2.11 11.69 1.69
C MET A 140 0.89 11.66 0.76
N ALA A 141 -0.33 11.78 1.29
CA ALA A 141 -1.57 11.75 0.50
C ALA A 141 -1.73 12.96 -0.47
N ILE A 142 -0.88 13.98 -0.36
CA ILE A 142 -0.86 15.17 -1.23
C ILE A 142 0.48 15.36 -1.98
N LEU A 143 1.44 14.45 -1.81
CA LEU A 143 2.72 14.47 -2.53
C LEU A 143 2.60 13.71 -3.87
N PRO A 144 3.21 14.21 -4.96
CA PRO A 144 3.32 13.45 -6.21
C PRO A 144 4.08 12.13 -6.03
N ASP A 145 3.66 11.08 -6.75
CA ASP A 145 4.27 9.75 -6.68
C ASP A 145 5.77 9.78 -6.99
N GLU A 146 6.22 10.68 -7.86
CA GLU A 146 7.64 10.86 -8.18
C GLU A 146 8.48 11.22 -6.95
N LEU A 147 7.96 12.06 -6.04
CA LEU A 147 8.65 12.41 -4.79
C LEU A 147 8.59 11.29 -3.75
N LEU A 148 7.56 10.43 -3.82
CA LEU A 148 7.45 9.25 -2.98
C LEU A 148 8.42 8.14 -3.43
N ASP A 149 8.62 7.98 -4.74
CA ASP A 149 9.64 7.08 -5.27
C ASP A 149 11.07 7.64 -5.14
N GLU A 150 11.30 8.95 -5.24
CA GLU A 150 12.56 9.59 -4.81
C GLU A 150 12.90 9.18 -3.37
N LEU A 151 11.95 9.30 -2.45
CA LEU A 151 12.15 8.95 -1.04
C LEU A 151 12.45 7.46 -0.83
N LYS A 152 11.87 6.58 -1.65
CA LYS A 152 12.21 5.15 -1.68
C LYS A 152 13.59 4.89 -2.29
N ASN A 153 14.00 5.67 -3.29
CA ASN A 153 15.33 5.60 -3.91
C ASN A 153 16.43 6.02 -2.92
N ASP A 154 16.21 7.13 -2.19
CA ASP A 154 17.11 7.63 -1.14
C ASP A 154 17.39 6.56 -0.08
N LEU A 155 16.34 5.86 0.39
CA LEU A 155 16.49 4.77 1.35
C LEU A 155 17.17 3.53 0.75
N ARG A 156 16.92 3.18 -0.52
CA ARG A 156 17.64 2.09 -1.19
C ARG A 156 19.14 2.39 -1.25
N ALA A 157 19.55 3.60 -1.61
CA ALA A 157 20.97 4.01 -1.63
C ALA A 157 21.63 3.98 -0.23
N ILE A 158 20.91 4.40 0.82
CA ILE A 158 21.37 4.25 2.21
C ILE A 158 21.57 2.76 2.57
N LEU A 159 20.61 1.90 2.25
CA LEU A 159 20.65 0.46 2.50
C LEU A 159 21.61 -0.32 1.59
N GLU A 160 22.12 0.27 0.51
CA GLU A 160 23.13 -0.34 -0.37
C GLU A 160 24.54 -0.26 0.24
N GLY A 161 24.79 0.74 1.09
CA GLY A 161 26.09 0.93 1.74
C GLY A 161 27.20 1.42 0.80
N THR A 162 26.88 1.77 -0.45
CA THR A 162 27.82 2.33 -1.45
C THR A 162 28.47 3.64 -1.00
N GLY A 163 27.78 4.45 -0.19
CA GLY A 163 28.34 5.63 0.50
C GLY A 163 29.21 5.32 1.74
N GLY A 164 29.59 4.07 1.97
CA GLY A 164 30.51 3.68 3.04
C GLY A 164 29.94 3.85 4.45
N SER A 165 30.76 4.36 5.38
CA SER A 165 30.36 4.52 6.79
C SER A 165 29.21 5.49 6.98
N GLN A 166 29.12 6.56 6.19
CA GLN A 166 28.07 7.57 6.32
C GLN A 166 26.67 6.97 6.14
N ASN A 167 26.48 6.14 5.10
CA ASN A 167 25.21 5.46 4.84
C ASN A 167 24.86 4.47 5.95
N ARG A 168 25.84 3.68 6.44
CA ARG A 168 25.64 2.74 7.54
C ARG A 168 25.21 3.47 8.82
N ASP A 169 25.87 4.58 9.14
CA ASP A 169 25.60 5.34 10.36
C ASP A 169 24.30 6.15 10.23
N GLU A 170 23.86 6.52 9.02
CA GLU A 170 22.54 7.09 8.75
C GLU A 170 21.43 6.04 8.90
N PHE A 171 21.63 4.83 8.36
CA PHE A 171 20.70 3.72 8.56
C PHE A 171 20.49 3.43 10.07
N LEU A 172 21.57 3.38 10.85
CA LEU A 172 21.48 3.22 12.31
C LEU A 172 20.72 4.36 12.99
N ARG A 173 20.89 5.62 12.56
CA ARG A 173 20.08 6.75 13.04
C ARG A 173 18.58 6.57 12.73
N LEU A 174 18.24 6.15 11.51
CA LEU A 174 16.86 5.86 11.12
C LEU A 174 16.25 4.69 11.91
N GLN A 175 17.03 3.63 12.17
CA GLN A 175 16.58 2.51 13.01
C GLN A 175 16.32 2.94 14.45
N ASN A 176 17.21 3.72 15.06
CA ASN A 176 17.03 4.19 16.44
C ASN A 176 15.78 5.06 16.60
N LEU A 177 15.57 6.04 15.70
CA LEU A 177 14.37 6.88 15.67
C LEU A 177 13.07 6.06 15.57
N LEU A 178 13.11 4.92 14.90
CA LEU A 178 11.97 4.01 14.75
C LEU A 178 11.77 3.10 15.98
N GLN A 179 12.83 2.74 16.69
CA GLN A 179 12.81 1.93 17.91
C GLN A 179 12.40 2.74 19.16
N GLU A 180 12.68 4.05 19.18
CA GLU A 180 12.27 4.97 20.25
C GLU A 180 10.75 5.23 20.30
N ARG A 181 10.00 4.77 19.29
CA ARG A 181 8.57 5.06 19.12
C ARG A 181 7.63 4.01 19.72
N SER A 182 7.01 4.39 20.83
CA SER A 182 5.96 3.61 21.50
C SER A 182 4.57 3.68 20.82
N ASP A 183 4.35 4.58 19.84
CA ASP A 183 3.07 4.70 19.13
C ASP A 183 2.90 3.64 18.01
N LEU A 184 3.98 3.00 17.58
CA LEU A 184 3.98 2.02 16.49
C LEU A 184 3.37 0.69 16.92
N ASN A 185 2.16 0.41 16.44
CA ASN A 185 1.45 -0.85 16.66
C ASN A 185 0.52 -1.16 15.47
N VAL A 186 -0.09 -2.35 15.46
CA VAL A 186 -0.97 -2.80 14.37
C VAL A 186 -2.05 -1.77 14.01
N LYS A 187 -2.70 -1.14 15.01
CA LYS A 187 -3.81 -0.20 14.77
C LYS A 187 -3.34 1.14 14.19
N THR A 188 -2.14 1.61 14.53
CA THR A 188 -1.58 2.85 13.96
C THR A 188 -1.00 2.59 12.58
N LEU A 189 -0.31 1.46 12.37
CA LEU A 189 0.25 1.09 11.05
C LEU A 189 -0.83 0.76 10.00
N MET A 190 -2.03 0.33 10.40
CA MET A 190 -3.21 0.24 9.51
C MET A 190 -3.62 1.61 8.92
N ARG A 191 -3.23 2.72 9.54
CA ARG A 191 -3.49 4.10 9.06
C ARG A 191 -2.31 4.72 8.30
N ALA A 192 -1.20 4.01 8.15
CA ALA A 192 -0.03 4.52 7.44
C ALA A 192 -0.29 4.62 5.93
N HIS A 193 0.32 5.60 5.27
CA HIS A 193 0.34 5.63 3.81
C HIS A 193 1.09 4.42 3.25
N ARG A 194 0.69 3.93 2.07
CA ARG A 194 1.19 2.66 1.53
C ARG A 194 2.71 2.67 1.28
N VAL A 195 3.29 3.83 0.94
CA VAL A 195 4.76 4.04 0.81
C VAL A 195 5.43 4.24 2.17
N GLN A 196 4.79 4.96 3.10
CA GLN A 196 5.29 5.16 4.47
C GLN A 196 5.55 3.82 5.16
N LEU A 197 4.66 2.85 4.98
CA LEU A 197 4.80 1.51 5.55
C LEU A 197 5.95 0.71 4.91
N GLU A 198 6.22 0.85 3.61
CA GLU A 198 7.41 0.24 2.97
C GLU A 198 8.70 0.79 3.56
N ILE A 199 8.78 2.11 3.72
CA ILE A 199 9.92 2.80 4.32
C ILE A 199 10.13 2.35 5.77
N ILE A 200 9.07 2.31 6.57
CA ILE A 200 9.10 1.83 7.96
C ILE A 200 9.53 0.35 8.06
N VAL A 201 9.01 -0.53 7.20
CA VAL A 201 9.40 -1.95 7.18
C VAL A 201 10.85 -2.13 6.69
N ALA A 202 11.28 -1.39 5.67
CA ALA A 202 12.65 -1.44 5.14
C ALA A 202 13.67 -0.93 6.16
N ILE A 203 13.36 0.16 6.90
CA ILE A 203 14.18 0.64 8.01
C ILE A 203 14.23 -0.41 9.13
N ASN A 204 13.09 -0.93 9.60
CA ASN A 204 13.05 -1.92 10.68
C ASN A 204 13.83 -3.21 10.32
N THR A 205 13.64 -3.73 9.11
CA THR A 205 14.21 -5.03 8.70
C THR A 205 15.63 -4.94 8.12
N GLY A 206 16.04 -3.78 7.60
CA GLY A 206 17.27 -3.58 6.85
C GLY A 206 17.24 -4.15 5.41
N ILE A 207 16.06 -4.30 4.81
CA ILE A 207 15.87 -5.03 3.54
C ILE A 207 15.33 -4.09 2.46
N GLN A 208 16.15 -3.83 1.43
CA GLN A 208 15.78 -2.99 0.27
C GLN A 208 14.58 -3.53 -0.53
N ALA A 209 14.36 -4.84 -0.53
CA ALA A 209 13.35 -5.49 -1.37
C ALA A 209 11.92 -5.01 -1.07
N PHE A 210 11.63 -4.55 0.15
CA PHE A 210 10.35 -3.92 0.50
C PHE A 210 10.10 -2.56 -0.19
N LEU A 211 11.11 -1.96 -0.81
CA LEU A 211 11.05 -0.69 -1.53
C LEU A 211 11.02 -0.89 -3.06
N HIS A 212 11.12 -2.12 -3.55
CA HIS A 212 11.29 -2.41 -4.97
C HIS A 212 9.93 -2.40 -5.71
N PRO A 213 9.78 -1.71 -6.86
CA PRO A 213 8.48 -1.51 -7.50
C PRO A 213 7.78 -2.82 -7.91
N ASN A 214 8.54 -3.86 -8.26
CA ASN A 214 7.98 -5.15 -8.64
C ASN A 214 7.58 -6.04 -7.43
N ILE A 215 7.65 -5.55 -6.19
CA ILE A 215 7.38 -6.32 -4.96
C ILE A 215 6.11 -5.79 -4.28
N SER A 216 4.97 -6.36 -4.67
CA SER A 216 3.63 -5.96 -4.24
C SER A 216 3.10 -6.80 -3.06
N LEU A 217 3.59 -6.53 -1.86
CA LEU A 217 2.98 -7.08 -0.63
C LEU A 217 1.72 -6.28 -0.22
N SER A 218 0.76 -6.95 0.41
CA SER A 218 -0.41 -6.29 1.02
C SER A 218 -0.02 -5.54 2.30
N GLN A 219 -0.85 -4.57 2.71
CA GLN A 219 -0.61 -3.77 3.90
C GLN A 219 -0.53 -4.64 5.16
N ASP A 220 -1.44 -5.61 5.31
CA ASP A 220 -1.41 -6.56 6.44
C ASP A 220 -0.10 -7.37 6.50
N ARG A 221 0.39 -7.85 5.35
CA ARG A 221 1.66 -8.61 5.28
C ARG A 221 2.85 -7.77 5.73
N LEU A 222 2.88 -6.49 5.36
CA LEU A 222 3.90 -5.54 5.82
C LEU A 222 3.80 -5.27 7.33
N ILE A 223 2.58 -5.14 7.88
CA ILE A 223 2.33 -4.98 9.32
C ILE A 223 2.73 -6.25 10.10
N GLU A 224 2.43 -7.45 9.59
CA GLU A 224 2.83 -8.72 10.20
C GLU A 224 4.36 -8.89 10.21
N VAL A 225 5.06 -8.45 9.16
CA VAL A 225 6.54 -8.42 9.12
C VAL A 225 7.09 -7.40 10.13
N PHE A 226 6.53 -6.20 10.20
CA PHE A 226 6.95 -5.19 11.19
C PHE A 226 6.77 -5.70 12.63
N ALA A 227 5.62 -6.32 12.91
CA ALA A 227 5.26 -6.88 14.20
C ALA A 227 5.91 -8.25 14.47
N TYR A 228 6.87 -8.68 13.64
CA TYR A 228 7.64 -9.92 13.79
C TYR A 228 6.82 -11.23 13.76
N LYS A 229 5.57 -11.17 13.28
CA LYS A 229 4.66 -12.33 13.13
C LYS A 229 4.79 -13.04 11.78
N ARG A 230 5.55 -12.48 10.85
CA ARG A 230 5.80 -13.05 9.51
C ARG A 230 7.26 -12.94 9.12
N CYS A 231 7.73 -13.94 8.38
CA CYS A 231 9.10 -14.00 7.89
C CYS A 231 9.41 -12.80 6.98
N ARG A 232 10.45 -12.04 7.35
CA ARG A 232 10.96 -10.89 6.56
C ARG A 232 11.66 -11.28 5.24
N ASN A 233 11.87 -12.58 4.98
CA ASN A 233 12.28 -13.03 3.65
C ASN A 233 11.03 -13.09 2.74
N ILE A 234 11.02 -12.24 1.71
CA ILE A 234 9.89 -12.03 0.79
C ILE A 234 9.62 -13.26 -0.09
N ALA A 235 10.58 -14.17 -0.26
CA ALA A 235 10.37 -15.48 -0.89
C ALA A 235 9.77 -16.54 0.07
N CYS A 236 9.93 -16.36 1.39
CA CYS A 236 9.49 -17.32 2.39
C CYS A 236 8.09 -17.01 2.93
N GLN A 237 7.84 -15.75 3.34
CA GLN A 237 6.56 -15.21 3.86
C GLN A 237 5.82 -16.02 4.94
N ASN A 238 6.41 -17.08 5.52
CA ASN A 238 5.73 -17.91 6.52
C ASN A 238 5.36 -17.14 7.79
N ALA A 239 4.26 -17.53 8.43
CA ALA A 239 3.91 -17.05 9.77
C ALA A 239 4.97 -17.52 10.78
N LEU A 240 5.16 -16.78 11.87
CA LEU A 240 6.20 -17.05 12.86
C LEU A 240 5.58 -17.32 14.25
N PRO A 241 6.03 -18.38 14.97
CA PRO A 241 6.97 -19.42 14.56
C PRO A 241 6.50 -20.23 13.33
N ALA A 242 7.43 -20.58 12.44
CA ALA A 242 7.11 -21.44 11.31
C ALA A 242 7.02 -22.91 11.76
N ASP A 243 6.16 -23.68 11.10
CA ASP A 243 5.78 -25.05 11.47
C ASP A 243 5.35 -25.19 12.95
N GLU A 244 4.79 -24.12 13.53
CA GLU A 244 4.38 -24.01 14.94
C GLU A 244 5.52 -24.37 15.93
N CYS A 245 6.78 -24.14 15.53
CA CYS A 245 7.94 -24.63 16.25
C CYS A 245 8.13 -23.97 17.64
N GLY A 246 7.76 -24.71 18.69
CA GLY A 246 7.84 -24.27 20.10
C GLY A 246 9.22 -24.32 20.76
N CYS A 247 10.32 -24.18 20.01
CA CYS A 247 11.68 -24.15 20.62
C CYS A 247 12.06 -22.75 21.12
N ASP A 248 12.96 -22.67 22.11
CA ASP A 248 13.40 -21.41 22.73
C ASP A 248 13.92 -20.36 21.74
N ILE A 249 14.55 -20.78 20.64
CA ILE A 249 15.04 -19.85 19.61
C ILE A 249 13.86 -19.27 18.81
N CYS A 250 12.91 -20.11 18.40
CA CYS A 250 11.72 -19.68 17.67
C CYS A 250 10.75 -18.84 18.51
N SER A 251 10.66 -19.10 19.82
CA SER A 251 9.78 -18.36 20.73
C SER A 251 10.41 -17.04 21.24
N SER A 252 11.74 -16.98 21.44
CA SER A 252 12.41 -15.79 22.01
C SER A 252 13.05 -14.84 21.00
N LYS A 253 13.20 -15.23 19.73
CA LYS A 253 13.84 -14.40 18.69
C LYS A 253 12.81 -13.82 17.72
N ASN A 254 12.32 -12.62 18.05
CA ASN A 254 11.47 -11.79 17.19
C ASN A 254 11.94 -11.82 15.72
N GLY A 255 11.07 -12.28 14.82
CA GLY A 255 11.31 -12.27 13.38
C GLY A 255 12.19 -13.40 12.86
N PHE A 256 12.65 -14.33 13.71
CA PHE A 256 13.39 -15.51 13.29
C PHE A 256 12.47 -16.53 12.60
N CYS A 257 12.95 -17.10 11.48
CA CYS A 257 12.28 -18.18 10.78
C CYS A 257 13.20 -19.39 10.67
N ASN A 258 12.86 -20.48 11.36
CA ASN A 258 13.60 -21.75 11.33
C ASN A 258 13.74 -22.34 9.91
N LEU A 259 12.81 -22.04 9.00
CA LEU A 259 12.81 -22.55 7.62
C LEU A 259 13.82 -21.87 6.67
N CYS A 260 14.29 -20.65 6.97
CA CYS A 260 15.18 -19.94 6.04
C CYS A 260 16.26 -19.08 6.70
N MET A 261 16.34 -19.01 8.03
CA MET A 261 17.34 -18.20 8.74
C MET A 261 18.30 -19.06 9.56
N CYS A 262 19.56 -18.65 9.58
CA CYS A 262 20.61 -19.30 10.35
C CYS A 262 20.40 -19.06 11.86
N VAL A 263 20.30 -20.13 12.66
CA VAL A 263 20.14 -20.06 14.14
C VAL A 263 21.27 -19.35 14.90
N VAL A 264 22.41 -19.10 14.25
CA VAL A 264 23.57 -18.41 14.86
C VAL A 264 23.59 -16.90 14.59
N CYS A 265 23.12 -16.44 13.43
CA CYS A 265 23.19 -15.03 13.03
C CYS A 265 21.85 -14.38 12.68
N PHE A 266 20.75 -15.15 12.68
CA PHE A 266 19.38 -14.72 12.40
C PHE A 266 19.19 -14.00 11.05
N LYS A 267 20.11 -14.24 10.11
CA LYS A 267 20.05 -13.83 8.70
C LYS A 267 19.69 -15.02 7.81
N PHE A 268 19.07 -14.70 6.69
CA PHE A 268 18.94 -15.56 5.51
C PHE A 268 19.86 -15.03 4.41
N ASP A 269 20.20 -15.88 3.45
CA ASP A 269 20.60 -15.47 2.10
C ASP A 269 19.67 -16.16 1.07
N PHE A 270 20.01 -16.12 -0.21
CA PHE A 270 19.21 -16.73 -1.28
C PHE A 270 19.87 -18.00 -1.85
N GLU A 271 20.94 -18.51 -1.19
CA GLU A 271 21.62 -19.72 -1.61
C GLU A 271 20.81 -20.93 -1.15
N VAL A 272 20.40 -21.77 -2.10
CA VAL A 272 19.63 -23.00 -1.89
C VAL A 272 20.35 -24.17 -2.57
N ASN A 273 20.09 -25.39 -2.10
CA ASN A 273 20.69 -26.60 -2.68
C ASN A 273 22.25 -26.60 -2.62
N THR A 274 22.83 -26.19 -1.48
CA THR A 274 24.28 -26.01 -1.26
C THR A 274 24.76 -26.54 0.09
N CYS A 275 26.03 -26.97 0.17
CA CYS A 275 26.77 -27.28 1.40
C CYS A 275 27.14 -26.02 2.22
N ARG A 276 26.88 -24.82 1.68
CA ARG A 276 26.88 -23.56 2.42
C ARG A 276 25.89 -23.53 3.60
N TRP A 277 24.86 -24.36 3.56
CA TRP A 277 23.87 -24.52 4.64
C TRP A 277 23.90 -25.95 5.22
N ILE A 278 23.75 -26.05 6.54
CA ILE A 278 23.65 -27.32 7.27
C ILE A 278 22.32 -27.34 8.01
N GLY A 279 21.48 -28.33 7.70
CA GLY A 279 20.25 -28.63 8.44
C GLY A 279 20.51 -29.62 9.58
N CYS A 280 19.75 -29.49 10.68
CA CYS A 280 19.72 -30.53 11.72
C CYS A 280 18.67 -31.60 11.39
N ASP A 281 19.10 -32.86 11.31
CA ASP A 281 18.27 -34.03 10.99
C ASP A 281 17.16 -34.36 12.01
N LEU A 282 17.15 -33.69 13.18
CA LEU A 282 16.20 -33.95 14.27
C LEU A 282 15.27 -32.77 14.61
N CYS A 283 15.55 -31.56 14.12
CA CYS A 283 14.68 -30.40 14.36
C CYS A 283 14.53 -29.46 13.15
N SER A 284 15.06 -29.81 11.98
CA SER A 284 14.97 -29.05 10.73
C SER A 284 15.43 -27.58 10.81
N HIS A 285 16.23 -27.22 11.82
CA HIS A 285 16.82 -25.88 11.92
C HIS A 285 18.11 -25.79 11.11
N TRP A 286 18.24 -24.68 10.38
CA TRP A 286 19.33 -24.44 9.45
C TRP A 286 20.41 -23.50 10.01
N THR A 287 21.65 -23.71 9.58
CA THR A 287 22.82 -22.89 9.96
C THR A 287 23.74 -22.68 8.76
N HIS A 288 24.20 -21.45 8.50
CA HIS A 288 25.29 -21.25 7.54
C HIS A 288 26.55 -21.97 8.03
N THR A 289 27.23 -22.70 7.15
CA THR A 289 28.51 -23.39 7.42
C THR A 289 29.57 -22.44 7.98
N ASP A 290 29.69 -21.23 7.42
CA ASP A 290 30.58 -20.16 7.94
C ASP A 290 30.29 -19.77 9.40
N CYS A 291 29.02 -19.84 9.82
CA CYS A 291 28.61 -19.54 11.19
C CYS A 291 28.89 -20.73 12.11
N ALA A 292 28.53 -21.95 11.68
CA ALA A 292 28.76 -23.17 12.45
C ALA A 292 30.24 -23.41 12.76
N ILE A 293 31.13 -23.19 11.78
CA ILE A 293 32.59 -23.21 11.99
C ILE A 293 33.02 -22.14 13.01
N ARG A 294 32.58 -20.88 12.83
CA ARG A 294 33.00 -19.75 13.67
C ARG A 294 32.62 -19.90 15.15
N VAL A 295 31.51 -20.57 15.46
CA VAL A 295 31.05 -20.81 16.84
C VAL A 295 31.37 -22.22 17.35
N GLY A 296 32.30 -22.95 16.71
CA GLY A 296 32.77 -24.27 17.18
C GLY A 296 31.67 -25.34 17.20
N LYS A 297 30.71 -25.27 16.28
CA LYS A 297 29.59 -26.23 16.17
C LYS A 297 29.83 -27.33 15.14
N ILE A 298 30.95 -27.29 14.42
CA ILE A 298 31.46 -28.40 13.61
C ILE A 298 32.73 -28.92 14.29
N GLY A 299 32.86 -30.24 14.43
CA GLY A 299 34.07 -30.88 14.96
C GLY A 299 33.93 -32.38 15.16
N MET A 300 35.00 -33.03 15.62
CA MET A 300 35.01 -34.46 15.91
C MET A 300 34.08 -34.82 17.08
N GLY A 301 33.39 -35.96 16.99
CA GLY A 301 32.62 -36.53 18.09
C GLY A 301 32.13 -37.94 17.80
N ILE A 302 31.58 -38.62 18.81
CA ILE A 302 30.99 -39.96 18.64
C ILE A 302 29.51 -39.81 18.26
N SER A 303 29.11 -40.45 17.17
CA SER A 303 27.73 -40.38 16.65
C SER A 303 26.77 -41.23 17.48
N SER A 304 25.65 -40.63 17.89
CA SER A 304 24.59 -41.31 18.67
C SER A 304 23.94 -42.49 17.93
N LYS A 305 24.09 -42.55 16.59
CA LYS A 305 23.53 -43.63 15.76
C LYS A 305 24.45 -44.86 15.72
N ASN A 306 25.75 -44.66 15.86
CA ASN A 306 26.78 -45.70 15.77
C ASN A 306 27.50 -45.89 17.11
N ALA A 307 26.76 -46.00 18.23
CA ALA A 307 27.35 -46.14 19.57
C ALA A 307 28.22 -47.42 19.74
N SER A 308 28.11 -48.38 18.82
CA SER A 308 28.94 -49.58 18.71
C SER A 308 30.26 -49.37 17.94
N SER A 309 30.39 -48.33 17.11
CA SER A 309 31.66 -48.00 16.45
C SER A 309 32.39 -46.90 17.25
N SER A 310 33.53 -47.25 17.86
CA SER A 310 34.33 -46.34 18.68
C SER A 310 35.14 -45.30 17.89
N SER A 311 34.99 -45.24 16.56
CA SER A 311 35.61 -44.22 15.71
C SER A 311 34.89 -42.87 15.85
N PRO A 312 35.61 -41.76 16.14
CA PRO A 312 35.02 -40.43 16.10
C PRO A 312 34.74 -40.02 14.64
N GLU A 313 33.60 -39.38 14.41
CA GLU A 313 33.13 -38.86 13.10
C GLU A 313 33.08 -37.32 13.13
N MET A 314 32.94 -36.68 11.97
CA MET A 314 32.73 -35.24 11.87
C MET A 314 31.24 -34.90 12.06
N LEU A 315 30.92 -34.15 13.11
CA LEU A 315 29.55 -33.86 13.52
C LEU A 315 29.25 -32.36 13.54
N PHE A 316 28.01 -32.01 13.21
CA PHE A 316 27.43 -30.69 13.44
C PHE A 316 26.52 -30.71 14.68
N ARG A 317 26.79 -29.85 15.67
CA ARG A 317 25.95 -29.68 16.86
C ARG A 317 24.97 -28.51 16.66
N CYS A 318 23.69 -28.81 16.50
CA CYS A 318 22.66 -27.78 16.30
C CYS A 318 22.52 -26.85 17.51
N GLN A 319 22.51 -25.54 17.29
CA GLN A 319 22.35 -24.54 18.35
C GLN A 319 20.93 -24.51 18.96
N ALA A 320 19.91 -25.01 18.25
CA ALA A 320 18.52 -25.01 18.73
C ALA A 320 18.20 -26.20 19.67
N CYS A 321 18.66 -27.42 19.34
CA CYS A 321 18.34 -28.63 20.11
C CYS A 321 19.54 -29.26 20.81
N ASN A 322 20.76 -28.73 20.62
CA ASN A 322 22.05 -29.24 21.12
C ASN A 322 22.43 -30.68 20.73
N ARG A 323 21.60 -31.36 19.93
CA ARG A 323 21.88 -32.67 19.33
C ARG A 323 22.86 -32.56 18.16
N THR A 324 23.45 -33.69 17.79
CA THR A 324 24.46 -33.82 16.73
C THR A 324 23.90 -34.50 15.49
N SER A 325 24.16 -33.90 14.33
CA SER A 325 23.90 -34.45 12.99
C SER A 325 25.25 -34.83 12.34
N GLU A 326 25.26 -35.89 11.54
CA GLU A 326 26.46 -36.41 10.86
C GLU A 326 26.69 -35.67 9.53
N LEU A 327 27.94 -35.32 9.20
CA LEU A 327 28.26 -34.39 8.11
C LEU A 327 28.68 -35.05 6.79
N LEU A 328 29.21 -36.27 6.80
CA LEU A 328 29.60 -37.00 5.59
C LEU A 328 28.37 -37.43 4.79
N GLY A 329 27.37 -37.98 5.47
CA GLY A 329 26.04 -38.26 4.93
C GLY A 329 25.34 -36.99 4.44
N TRP A 330 25.36 -35.92 5.24
CA TRP A 330 24.79 -34.62 4.82
C TRP A 330 25.39 -34.11 3.50
N VAL A 331 26.73 -34.08 3.39
CA VAL A 331 27.41 -33.64 2.17
C VAL A 331 27.14 -34.60 1.00
N LYS A 332 27.13 -35.92 1.24
CA LYS A 332 26.76 -36.92 0.23
C LYS A 332 25.35 -36.69 -0.31
N ASP A 333 24.37 -36.48 0.56
CA ASP A 333 22.97 -36.27 0.19
C ASP A 333 22.81 -34.97 -0.62
N VAL A 334 23.45 -33.87 -0.19
CA VAL A 334 23.46 -32.60 -0.94
C VAL A 334 24.10 -32.79 -2.32
N PHE A 335 25.25 -33.45 -2.43
CA PHE A 335 25.87 -33.72 -3.74
C PHE A 335 24.96 -34.58 -4.63
N GLN A 336 24.36 -35.65 -4.10
CA GLN A 336 23.50 -36.55 -4.88
C GLN A 336 22.25 -35.87 -5.44
N HIS A 337 21.63 -34.95 -4.69
CA HIS A 337 20.41 -34.26 -5.11
C HIS A 337 20.66 -32.95 -5.88
N CYS A 338 21.75 -32.24 -5.58
CA CYS A 338 21.96 -30.86 -6.03
C CYS A 338 23.06 -30.71 -7.10
N ALA A 339 24.15 -31.47 -7.01
CA ALA A 339 25.30 -31.33 -7.92
C ALA A 339 25.02 -31.58 -9.42
N PRO A 340 23.98 -32.32 -9.85
CA PRO A 340 23.59 -32.39 -11.26
C PRO A 340 23.08 -31.07 -11.86
N GLY A 341 22.67 -30.11 -11.01
CA GLY A 341 22.16 -28.80 -11.41
C GLY A 341 23.10 -27.62 -11.14
N TRP A 342 24.31 -27.86 -10.60
CA TRP A 342 25.30 -26.81 -10.35
C TRP A 342 26.10 -26.48 -11.60
N ASP A 343 26.41 -25.19 -11.76
CA ASP A 343 27.41 -24.72 -12.70
C ASP A 343 28.84 -24.84 -12.15
N ARG A 344 29.81 -24.40 -12.95
CA ARG A 344 31.25 -24.46 -12.66
C ARG A 344 31.63 -23.68 -11.39
N GLU A 345 31.06 -22.50 -11.22
CA GLU A 345 31.37 -21.63 -10.08
C GLU A 345 30.74 -22.16 -8.80
N SER A 346 29.51 -22.66 -8.86
CA SER A 346 28.83 -23.29 -7.73
C SER A 346 29.53 -24.57 -7.31
N LEU A 347 29.87 -25.49 -8.23
CA LEU A 347 30.59 -26.72 -7.89
C LEU A 347 31.97 -26.44 -7.25
N VAL A 348 32.68 -25.39 -7.68
CA VAL A 348 33.91 -24.92 -7.04
C VAL A 348 33.66 -24.36 -5.64
N ARG A 349 32.61 -23.55 -5.45
CA ARG A 349 32.22 -23.02 -4.11
C ARG A 349 31.85 -24.16 -3.16
N GLU A 350 31.10 -25.15 -3.61
CA GLU A 350 30.66 -26.26 -2.76
C GLU A 350 31.81 -27.19 -2.39
N PHE A 351 32.78 -27.44 -3.27
CA PHE A 351 34.01 -28.12 -2.87
C PHE A 351 34.84 -27.34 -1.84
N ASP A 352 34.91 -26.00 -1.90
CA ASP A 352 35.54 -25.19 -0.83
C ASP A 352 34.78 -25.33 0.51
N PHE A 353 33.44 -25.26 0.50
CA PHE A 353 32.66 -25.48 1.72
C PHE A 353 32.90 -26.87 2.32
N VAL A 354 32.94 -27.94 1.50
CA VAL A 354 33.26 -29.29 1.99
C VAL A 354 34.69 -29.36 2.54
N SER A 355 35.70 -28.85 1.82
CA SER A 355 37.07 -28.84 2.32
C SER A 355 37.21 -28.03 3.62
N ARG A 356 36.44 -26.95 3.80
CA ARG A 356 36.42 -26.15 5.04
C ARG A 356 35.65 -26.80 6.18
N ILE A 357 34.64 -27.62 5.91
CA ILE A 357 33.99 -28.48 6.90
C ILE A 357 34.99 -29.54 7.38
N PHE A 358 35.63 -30.27 6.46
CA PHE A 358 36.45 -31.46 6.77
C PHE A 358 37.92 -31.17 7.07
N ARG A 359 38.40 -29.92 6.99
CA ARG A 359 39.80 -29.53 7.31
C ARG A 359 40.28 -30.00 8.69
N GLY A 360 39.37 -30.09 9.67
CA GLY A 360 39.65 -30.59 11.02
C GLY A 360 39.37 -32.08 11.25
N SER A 361 39.06 -32.85 10.19
CA SER A 361 38.64 -34.24 10.30
C SER A 361 39.79 -35.15 10.71
N GLU A 362 39.64 -35.86 11.83
CA GLU A 362 40.51 -36.97 12.22
C GLU A 362 40.07 -38.31 11.62
N ASP A 363 38.77 -38.45 11.32
CA ASP A 363 38.16 -39.62 10.66
C ASP A 363 38.80 -39.91 9.28
N PRO A 364 39.21 -41.17 9.00
CA PRO A 364 39.65 -41.60 7.68
C PRO A 364 38.67 -41.36 6.51
N ARG A 365 37.35 -41.40 6.71
CA ARG A 365 36.35 -41.18 5.64
C ARG A 365 36.29 -39.70 5.29
N GLY A 366 36.16 -38.82 6.28
CA GLY A 366 36.25 -37.36 6.15
C GLY A 366 37.59 -36.86 5.62
N LYS A 367 38.72 -37.47 6.01
CA LYS A 367 40.05 -37.18 5.43
C LYS A 367 40.13 -37.53 3.94
N LYS A 368 39.57 -38.67 3.53
CA LYS A 368 39.45 -39.05 2.11
C LYS A 368 38.57 -38.06 1.33
N LEU A 369 37.45 -37.61 1.92
CA LEU A 369 36.56 -36.61 1.32
C LEU A 369 37.28 -35.27 1.12
N LEU A 370 37.93 -34.73 2.15
CA LEU A 370 38.74 -33.51 2.09
C LEU A 370 39.73 -33.56 0.92
N TRP A 371 40.59 -34.57 0.91
CA TRP A 371 41.59 -34.73 -0.14
C TRP A 371 40.95 -34.88 -1.53
N LYS A 372 39.78 -35.52 -1.61
CA LYS A 372 39.09 -35.69 -2.88
C LYS A 372 38.47 -34.39 -3.42
N CYS A 373 37.96 -33.53 -2.55
CA CYS A 373 37.49 -32.20 -2.91
C CYS A 373 38.65 -31.29 -3.33
N GLU A 374 39.80 -31.35 -2.65
CA GLU A 374 41.02 -30.60 -3.03
C GLU A 374 41.60 -31.08 -4.38
N ASP A 375 41.63 -32.40 -4.63
CA ASP A 375 41.98 -33.02 -5.93
C ASP A 375 41.07 -32.54 -7.07
N LEU A 376 39.76 -32.51 -6.84
CA LEU A 376 38.78 -32.07 -7.85
C LEU A 376 38.81 -30.55 -8.07
N LEU A 377 39.00 -29.75 -7.03
CA LEU A 377 39.21 -28.30 -7.14
C LEU A 377 40.40 -27.97 -8.04
N GLU A 378 41.55 -28.59 -7.80
CA GLU A 378 42.74 -28.33 -8.61
C GLU A 378 42.57 -28.83 -10.05
N LYS A 379 41.97 -30.01 -10.25
CA LYS A 379 41.65 -30.51 -11.59
C LYS A 379 40.65 -29.61 -12.32
N MET A 380 39.67 -29.01 -11.63
CA MET A 380 38.75 -28.05 -12.24
C MET A 380 39.47 -26.78 -12.69
N LYS A 381 40.37 -26.19 -11.88
CA LYS A 381 41.23 -25.06 -12.34
C LYS A 381 41.97 -25.41 -13.63
N ASN A 382 42.49 -26.65 -13.70
CA ASN A 382 43.23 -27.18 -14.85
C ASN A 382 42.32 -27.76 -15.97
N GLY A 383 41.05 -27.37 -16.03
CA GLY A 383 40.16 -27.62 -17.18
C GLY A 383 39.24 -28.84 -17.09
N LEU A 384 39.19 -29.56 -15.96
CA LEU A 384 38.19 -30.62 -15.76
C LEU A 384 36.76 -30.06 -15.85
N THR A 385 35.87 -30.78 -16.54
CA THR A 385 34.46 -30.42 -16.68
C THR A 385 33.61 -30.86 -15.50
N GLU A 386 32.54 -30.13 -15.25
CA GLU A 386 31.63 -30.21 -14.09
C GLU A 386 30.97 -31.59 -14.07
N ALA A 387 30.39 -32.01 -15.20
CA ALA A 387 29.81 -33.33 -15.39
C ALA A 387 30.83 -34.48 -15.22
N THR A 388 32.14 -34.22 -15.27
CA THR A 388 33.17 -35.23 -14.98
C THR A 388 33.59 -35.19 -13.52
N ALA A 389 33.73 -34.01 -12.92
CA ALA A 389 33.94 -33.86 -11.47
C ALA A 389 32.79 -34.48 -10.66
N CYS A 390 31.52 -34.21 -11.02
CA CYS A 390 30.36 -34.83 -10.38
C CYS A 390 30.34 -36.36 -10.54
N ARG A 391 30.64 -36.90 -11.73
CA ARG A 391 30.75 -38.37 -11.95
C ARG A 391 31.83 -39.00 -11.07
N ILE A 392 33.01 -38.37 -10.97
CA ILE A 392 34.10 -38.83 -10.10
C ILE A 392 33.69 -38.77 -8.63
N MET A 393 32.94 -37.74 -8.22
CA MET A 393 32.45 -37.58 -6.85
C MET A 393 31.38 -38.63 -6.49
N PHE A 394 30.46 -38.92 -7.41
CA PHE A 394 29.46 -39.98 -7.22
C PHE A 394 30.08 -41.38 -7.17
N ALA A 395 31.13 -41.65 -7.96
CA ALA A 395 31.88 -42.91 -7.85
C ALA A 395 32.54 -43.02 -6.47
N PHE A 396 33.23 -41.97 -6.02
CA PHE A 396 33.85 -41.93 -4.69
C PHE A 396 32.85 -42.20 -3.54
N PHE A 397 31.64 -41.64 -3.59
CA PHE A 397 30.62 -41.94 -2.57
C PHE A 397 30.12 -43.40 -2.62
N GLN A 398 30.03 -44.02 -3.80
CA GLN A 398 29.72 -45.46 -3.93
C GLN A 398 30.87 -46.34 -3.41
N ASP A 399 32.12 -45.97 -3.67
CA ASP A 399 33.29 -46.69 -3.15
C ASP A 399 33.38 -46.64 -1.62
N LEU A 400 32.98 -45.52 -0.99
CA LEU A 400 32.83 -45.40 0.46
C LEU A 400 31.72 -46.33 0.99
N ASP A 401 30.54 -46.32 0.38
CA ASP A 401 29.43 -47.20 0.79
C ASP A 401 29.85 -48.67 0.75
N ILE A 402 30.47 -49.11 -0.36
CA ILE A 402 30.97 -50.50 -0.52
C ILE A 402 32.03 -50.83 0.53
N SER A 403 32.94 -49.88 0.82
CA SER A 403 33.97 -50.04 1.86
C SER A 403 33.37 -50.22 3.25
N ASP A 404 32.28 -49.51 3.56
CA ASP A 404 31.62 -49.61 4.86
C ASP A 404 30.71 -50.85 4.94
N PHE A 405 30.10 -51.31 3.85
CA PHE A 405 29.43 -52.62 3.81
C PHE A 405 30.39 -53.78 4.09
N LEU A 406 31.60 -53.78 3.51
CA LEU A 406 32.60 -54.83 3.73
C LEU A 406 33.08 -54.90 5.18
N LYS A 407 33.42 -53.76 5.80
CA LYS A 407 33.83 -53.71 7.22
C LYS A 407 32.77 -54.25 8.19
N ASN A 408 31.48 -54.07 7.86
CA ASN A 408 30.39 -54.59 8.69
C ASN A 408 30.20 -56.11 8.54
N ILE A 409 30.85 -56.75 7.55
CA ILE A 409 30.93 -58.21 7.42
C ILE A 409 32.16 -58.74 8.17
N ASP A 410 33.30 -58.05 8.06
CA ASP A 410 34.55 -58.42 8.76
C ASP A 410 34.48 -58.20 10.30
N GLY A 411 33.43 -57.54 10.80
CA GLY A 411 33.18 -57.31 12.23
C GLY A 411 32.64 -58.50 13.02
N ASP A 412 32.33 -59.62 12.36
CA ASP A 412 31.90 -60.88 12.99
C ASP A 412 33.07 -61.88 12.95
N GLU A 413 33.91 -61.91 13.99
CA GLU A 413 35.12 -62.75 14.08
C GLU A 413 34.78 -64.25 14.14
N GLY A 414 34.49 -64.87 12.98
CA GLY A 414 34.01 -66.25 12.91
C GLY A 414 34.61 -67.16 11.83
N VAL A 415 35.06 -66.63 10.67
CA VAL A 415 35.52 -67.49 9.55
C VAL A 415 36.80 -66.96 8.91
N ALA A 416 37.94 -67.56 9.32
CA ALA A 416 39.23 -67.32 8.67
C ALA A 416 39.23 -67.76 7.19
N SER A 417 39.98 -67.02 6.38
CA SER A 417 40.25 -67.22 4.94
C SER A 417 40.12 -68.67 4.44
N ARG A 418 38.96 -68.99 3.86
CA ARG A 418 38.85 -70.11 2.92
C ARG A 418 39.19 -69.59 1.53
N LEU A 419 40.22 -70.18 0.92
CA LEU A 419 40.49 -70.02 -0.51
C LEU A 419 39.32 -70.61 -1.29
N ILE A 420 38.41 -69.73 -1.74
CA ILE A 420 37.22 -70.11 -2.51
C ILE A 420 37.66 -70.82 -3.79
N ALA A 421 37.12 -72.01 -4.04
CA ALA A 421 37.50 -72.79 -5.20
C ALA A 421 37.11 -72.05 -6.50
N PRO A 422 37.89 -72.12 -7.60
CA PRO A 422 37.62 -71.32 -8.80
C PRO A 422 36.20 -71.44 -9.36
N HIS A 423 35.56 -72.62 -9.26
CA HIS A 423 34.18 -72.83 -9.68
C HIS A 423 33.16 -72.05 -8.81
N GLU A 424 33.39 -71.99 -7.51
CA GLU A 424 32.56 -71.28 -6.52
C GLU A 424 32.77 -69.77 -6.61
N ALA A 425 33.99 -69.32 -6.90
CA ALA A 425 34.27 -67.93 -7.24
C ALA A 425 33.54 -67.51 -8.53
N CYS A 426 33.58 -68.33 -9.59
CA CYS A 426 32.83 -68.08 -10.81
C CYS A 426 31.30 -68.10 -10.59
N ALA A 427 30.78 -68.98 -9.74
CA ALA A 427 29.36 -69.01 -9.38
C ALA A 427 28.92 -67.70 -8.70
N ARG A 428 29.65 -67.25 -7.66
CA ARG A 428 29.36 -65.99 -6.97
C ARG A 428 29.51 -64.76 -7.88
N ILE A 429 30.45 -64.78 -8.83
CA ILE A 429 30.56 -63.74 -9.86
C ILE A 429 29.34 -63.75 -10.79
N ALA A 430 28.86 -64.93 -11.21
CA ALA A 430 27.67 -65.04 -12.04
C ALA A 430 26.40 -64.55 -11.32
N GLU A 431 26.22 -64.85 -10.03
CA GLU A 431 25.14 -64.33 -9.19
C GLU A 431 25.19 -62.80 -9.10
N VAL A 432 26.36 -62.21 -8.81
CA VAL A 432 26.55 -60.75 -8.73
C VAL A 432 26.28 -60.08 -10.07
N VAL A 433 26.69 -60.69 -11.20
CA VAL A 433 26.40 -60.19 -12.55
C VAL A 433 24.90 -60.28 -12.87
N GLN A 434 24.22 -61.37 -12.53
CA GLN A 434 22.77 -61.51 -12.75
C GLN A 434 21.97 -60.51 -11.91
N GLU A 435 22.33 -60.32 -10.64
CA GLU A 435 21.69 -59.33 -9.77
C GLU A 435 21.99 -57.89 -10.20
N ALA A 436 23.18 -57.62 -10.76
CA ALA A 436 23.50 -56.32 -11.37
C ALA A 436 22.65 -56.07 -12.63
N LEU A 437 22.50 -57.06 -13.51
CA LEU A 437 21.63 -56.98 -14.68
C LEU A 437 20.16 -56.75 -14.28
N ARG A 438 19.64 -57.49 -13.31
CA ARG A 438 18.28 -57.32 -12.77
C ARG A 438 18.07 -55.93 -12.16
N LYS A 439 19.08 -55.39 -11.46
CA LYS A 439 19.06 -53.99 -10.96
C LYS A 439 19.07 -52.97 -12.10
N MET A 440 19.86 -53.19 -13.15
CA MET A 440 19.87 -52.33 -14.34
C MET A 440 18.54 -52.35 -15.09
N GLU A 441 17.87 -53.50 -15.18
CA GLU A 441 16.54 -53.66 -15.78
C GLU A 441 15.47 -52.88 -15.00
N VAL A 442 15.41 -53.02 -13.66
CA VAL A 442 14.51 -52.23 -12.81
C VAL A 442 14.78 -50.72 -12.93
N VAL A 443 16.05 -50.30 -13.04
CA VAL A 443 16.41 -48.89 -13.27
C VAL A 443 16.02 -48.43 -14.68
N ALA A 444 16.06 -49.29 -15.70
CA ALA A 444 15.58 -48.97 -17.05
C ALA A 444 14.05 -48.81 -17.08
N GLU A 445 13.31 -49.68 -16.39
CA GLU A 445 11.86 -49.54 -16.22
C GLU A 445 11.49 -48.27 -15.46
N GLU A 446 12.16 -47.96 -14.35
CA GLU A 446 11.88 -46.73 -13.58
C GLU A 446 12.22 -45.49 -14.41
N LYS A 447 13.31 -45.50 -15.20
CA LYS A 447 13.61 -44.43 -16.16
C LYS A 447 12.53 -44.31 -17.24
N MET A 448 12.00 -45.42 -17.77
CA MET A 448 10.92 -45.40 -18.74
C MET A 448 9.62 -44.85 -18.14
N ARG A 449 9.27 -45.26 -16.92
CA ARG A 449 8.08 -44.80 -16.18
C ARG A 449 8.23 -43.32 -15.77
N SER A 450 9.42 -42.90 -15.35
CA SER A 450 9.76 -41.50 -15.06
C SER A 450 9.69 -40.63 -16.34
N ALA A 451 10.27 -41.06 -17.45
CA ALA A 451 10.19 -40.35 -18.73
C ALA A 451 8.75 -40.26 -19.27
N LYS A 452 7.88 -41.23 -18.96
CA LYS A 452 6.43 -41.15 -19.26
C LYS A 452 5.75 -40.08 -18.38
N ARG A 453 5.99 -40.07 -17.07
CA ARG A 453 5.49 -39.02 -16.16
C ARG A 453 5.97 -37.62 -16.58
N ALA A 454 7.24 -37.48 -16.95
CA ALA A 454 7.81 -36.21 -17.41
C ALA A 454 7.13 -35.68 -18.67
N ARG A 455 6.89 -36.52 -19.68
CA ARG A 455 6.09 -36.14 -20.86
C ARG A 455 4.68 -35.69 -20.47
N GLN A 456 3.98 -36.47 -19.64
CA GLN A 456 2.63 -36.11 -19.18
C GLN A 456 2.57 -34.80 -18.38
N ALA A 457 3.66 -34.42 -17.70
CA ALA A 457 3.79 -33.12 -17.02
C ALA A 457 4.03 -31.96 -18.00
N VAL A 458 4.83 -32.17 -19.06
CA VAL A 458 4.96 -31.19 -20.17
C VAL A 458 3.62 -31.02 -20.88
N ASP A 459 2.95 -32.12 -21.25
CA ASP A 459 1.63 -32.10 -21.87
C ASP A 459 0.58 -31.38 -21.00
N ALA A 460 0.75 -31.34 -19.67
CA ALA A 460 -0.11 -30.59 -18.75
C ALA A 460 0.24 -29.09 -18.74
N CYS A 461 1.54 -28.77 -18.65
CA CYS A 461 2.04 -27.39 -18.71
C CYS A 461 1.64 -26.68 -20.01
N ASP A 462 1.79 -27.34 -21.16
CA ASP A 462 1.43 -26.77 -22.47
C ASP A 462 -0.08 -26.45 -22.57
N ARG A 463 -0.94 -27.23 -21.91
CA ARG A 463 -2.37 -26.94 -21.80
C ARG A 463 -2.66 -25.78 -20.85
N GLU A 464 -1.99 -25.70 -19.70
CA GLU A 464 -2.12 -24.56 -18.79
C GLU A 464 -1.67 -23.25 -19.47
N LEU A 465 -0.56 -23.28 -20.23
CA LEU A 465 -0.09 -22.15 -21.04
C LEU A 465 -1.11 -21.75 -22.12
N ALA A 466 -1.71 -22.72 -22.82
CA ALA A 466 -2.76 -22.46 -23.80
C ALA A 466 -4.04 -21.91 -23.17
N ASP A 467 -4.37 -22.29 -21.95
CA ASP A 467 -5.52 -21.78 -21.18
C ASP A 467 -5.26 -20.35 -20.69
N LYS A 468 -4.08 -20.09 -20.12
CA LYS A 468 -3.63 -18.74 -19.72
C LYS A 468 -3.54 -17.79 -20.91
N ALA A 469 -3.16 -18.27 -22.10
CA ALA A 469 -3.18 -17.47 -23.32
C ALA A 469 -4.60 -16.99 -23.71
N ARG A 470 -5.65 -17.81 -23.48
CA ARG A 470 -7.05 -17.42 -23.71
C ARG A 470 -7.54 -16.44 -22.65
N GLU A 471 -7.25 -16.69 -21.37
CA GLU A 471 -7.56 -15.77 -20.26
C GLU A 471 -6.95 -14.37 -20.50
N VAL A 472 -5.70 -14.29 -20.95
CA VAL A 472 -5.05 -13.02 -21.32
C VAL A 472 -5.70 -12.35 -22.54
N ALA A 473 -6.25 -13.11 -23.49
CA ALA A 473 -6.98 -12.55 -24.63
C ALA A 473 -8.34 -11.95 -24.20
N GLU A 474 -9.09 -12.66 -23.36
CA GLU A 474 -10.36 -12.20 -22.79
C GLU A 474 -10.17 -10.95 -21.92
N LEU A 475 -9.15 -10.94 -21.05
CA LEU A 475 -8.79 -9.77 -20.23
C LEU A 475 -8.38 -8.55 -21.07
N LYS A 476 -7.76 -8.74 -22.25
CA LYS A 476 -7.48 -7.64 -23.19
C LYS A 476 -8.75 -7.05 -23.78
N ILE A 477 -9.71 -7.89 -24.19
CA ILE A 477 -11.00 -7.46 -24.75
C ILE A 477 -11.81 -6.70 -23.69
N GLU A 478 -11.93 -7.23 -22.47
CA GLU A 478 -12.65 -6.56 -21.38
C GLU A 478 -11.95 -5.27 -20.93
N ARG A 479 -10.61 -5.19 -20.97
CA ARG A 479 -9.86 -3.94 -20.74
C ARG A 479 -10.15 -2.90 -21.82
N GLN A 480 -10.26 -3.31 -23.08
CA GLN A 480 -10.63 -2.42 -24.19
C GLN A 480 -12.08 -1.91 -24.04
N ARG A 481 -13.02 -2.78 -23.65
CA ARG A 481 -14.40 -2.41 -23.34
C ARG A 481 -14.50 -1.37 -22.21
N LYS A 482 -13.78 -1.60 -21.10
CA LYS A 482 -13.74 -0.64 -19.99
C LYS A 482 -13.10 0.69 -20.38
N ARG A 483 -12.10 0.68 -21.28
CA ARG A 483 -11.51 1.89 -21.85
C ARG A 483 -12.55 2.71 -22.64
N GLN A 484 -13.36 2.06 -23.46
CA GLN A 484 -14.45 2.71 -24.20
C GLN A 484 -15.51 3.32 -23.26
N GLN A 485 -15.88 2.61 -22.19
CA GLN A 485 -16.82 3.11 -21.18
C GLN A 485 -16.28 4.36 -20.44
N VAL A 486 -14.97 4.40 -20.16
CA VAL A 486 -14.33 5.61 -19.58
C VAL A 486 -14.33 6.77 -20.57
N GLU A 487 -14.03 6.52 -21.86
CA GLU A 487 -14.07 7.55 -22.91
C GLU A 487 -15.49 8.12 -23.13
N GLU A 488 -16.53 7.28 -22.99
CA GLU A 488 -17.94 7.69 -23.01
C GLU A 488 -18.31 8.56 -21.79
N LEU A 489 -17.94 8.13 -20.58
CA LEU A 489 -18.19 8.87 -19.35
C LEU A 489 -17.47 10.23 -19.33
N ASP A 490 -16.25 10.32 -19.85
CA ASP A 490 -15.52 11.58 -20.00
C ASP A 490 -16.19 12.51 -21.04
N SER A 491 -16.81 11.95 -22.09
CA SER A 491 -17.60 12.73 -23.05
C SER A 491 -18.85 13.33 -22.38
N ILE A 492 -19.60 12.52 -21.64
CA ILE A 492 -20.77 12.96 -20.87
C ILE A 492 -20.39 14.04 -19.84
N LYS A 493 -19.25 13.86 -19.15
CA LYS A 493 -18.70 14.83 -18.20
C LYS A 493 -18.39 16.18 -18.86
N ARG A 494 -17.75 16.19 -20.04
CA ARG A 494 -17.47 17.43 -20.81
C ARG A 494 -18.76 18.13 -21.25
N LEU A 495 -19.75 17.38 -21.73
CA LEU A 495 -21.05 17.92 -22.11
C LEU A 495 -21.76 18.57 -20.92
N LYS A 496 -21.80 17.88 -19.76
CA LYS A 496 -22.43 18.41 -18.54
C LYS A 496 -21.69 19.61 -17.94
N GLN A 497 -20.36 19.66 -18.10
CA GLN A 497 -19.56 20.84 -17.73
C GLN A 497 -19.92 22.06 -18.61
N ALA A 498 -19.95 21.90 -19.93
CA ALA A 498 -20.31 22.97 -20.86
C ALA A 498 -21.78 23.43 -20.70
N GLU A 499 -22.69 22.52 -20.39
CA GLU A 499 -24.09 22.82 -20.04
C GLU A 499 -24.18 23.67 -18.76
N ALA A 500 -23.44 23.30 -17.70
CA ALA A 500 -23.38 24.08 -16.46
C ALA A 500 -22.77 25.47 -16.67
N GLU A 501 -21.72 25.59 -17.48
CA GLU A 501 -21.10 26.87 -17.85
C GLU A 501 -22.07 27.77 -18.63
N MET A 502 -22.85 27.20 -19.56
CA MET A 502 -23.90 27.93 -20.29
C MET A 502 -24.99 28.46 -19.34
N PHE A 503 -25.48 27.62 -18.42
CA PHE A 503 -26.48 28.04 -17.43
C PHE A 503 -25.93 29.11 -16.49
N GLN A 504 -24.68 28.96 -16.02
CA GLN A 504 -24.03 29.96 -15.16
C GLN A 504 -23.87 31.30 -15.88
N LYS A 505 -23.43 31.30 -17.14
CA LYS A 505 -23.33 32.51 -17.97
C LYS A 505 -24.69 33.20 -18.11
N LYS A 506 -25.73 32.45 -18.48
CA LYS A 506 -27.10 32.98 -18.63
C LYS A 506 -27.65 33.53 -17.32
N ALA A 507 -27.33 32.92 -16.18
CA ALA A 507 -27.69 33.42 -14.86
C ALA A 507 -26.96 34.74 -14.52
N THR A 508 -25.68 34.89 -14.89
CA THR A 508 -24.96 36.17 -14.71
C THR A 508 -25.46 37.28 -15.63
N GLU A 509 -25.81 36.97 -16.89
CA GLU A 509 -26.40 37.92 -17.83
C GLU A 509 -27.77 38.42 -17.35
N ALA A 510 -28.60 37.53 -16.80
CA ALA A 510 -29.90 37.88 -16.22
C ALA A 510 -29.79 38.77 -14.98
N ARG A 511 -28.78 38.55 -14.11
CA ARG A 511 -28.50 39.44 -12.96
C ARG A 511 -28.08 40.83 -13.41
N PHE A 512 -27.11 40.90 -14.33
CA PHE A 512 -26.60 42.18 -14.85
C PHE A 512 -27.70 43.04 -15.49
N GLU A 513 -28.61 42.45 -16.28
CA GLU A 513 -29.71 43.21 -16.86
C GLU A 513 -30.75 43.62 -15.81
N ALA A 514 -30.99 42.82 -14.77
CA ALA A 514 -31.86 43.19 -13.65
C ALA A 514 -31.28 44.36 -12.82
N GLU A 515 -29.98 44.33 -12.50
CA GLU A 515 -29.24 45.41 -11.83
C GLU A 515 -29.29 46.71 -12.66
N LYS A 516 -29.08 46.61 -13.97
CA LYS A 516 -29.19 47.71 -14.94
C LYS A 516 -30.61 48.30 -15.00
N LEU A 517 -31.65 47.47 -14.94
CA LEU A 517 -33.04 47.94 -14.86
C LEU A 517 -33.36 48.60 -13.51
N GLN A 518 -32.90 48.04 -12.39
CA GLN A 518 -33.05 48.66 -11.06
C GLN A 518 -32.40 50.03 -10.98
N SER A 519 -31.18 50.17 -11.54
CA SER A 519 -30.43 51.43 -11.62
C SER A 519 -31.19 52.53 -12.40
N ILE A 520 -32.03 52.17 -13.37
CA ILE A 520 -32.90 53.11 -14.11
C ILE A 520 -34.23 53.34 -13.38
N MET A 521 -34.75 52.32 -12.69
CA MET A 521 -36.05 52.37 -12.01
C MET A 521 -36.00 53.23 -10.74
N ILE A 522 -35.04 52.99 -9.85
CA ILE A 522 -34.99 53.60 -8.51
C ILE A 522 -34.95 55.14 -8.57
N PRO A 523 -34.10 55.80 -9.40
CA PRO A 523 -34.11 57.25 -9.51
C PRO A 523 -35.41 57.81 -10.10
N LYS A 524 -36.10 57.04 -10.96
CA LYS A 524 -37.39 57.46 -11.54
C LYS A 524 -38.54 57.35 -10.54
N THR A 525 -38.58 56.30 -9.72
CA THR A 525 -39.57 56.19 -8.64
C THR A 525 -39.33 57.26 -7.58
N GLU A 526 -38.08 57.47 -7.16
CA GLU A 526 -37.72 58.58 -6.26
C GLU A 526 -38.13 59.95 -6.82
N GLN A 527 -37.88 60.23 -8.11
CA GLN A 527 -38.27 61.49 -8.73
C GLN A 527 -39.79 61.66 -8.79
N ALA A 528 -40.53 60.60 -9.13
CA ALA A 528 -41.99 60.63 -9.14
C ALA A 528 -42.59 60.85 -7.73
N GLU A 529 -42.01 60.24 -6.70
CA GLU A 529 -42.38 60.45 -5.29
C GLU A 529 -42.08 61.89 -4.83
N LYS A 530 -40.90 62.42 -5.17
CA LYS A 530 -40.50 63.82 -4.89
C LYS A 530 -41.44 64.82 -5.58
N GLU A 531 -41.83 64.56 -6.82
CA GLU A 531 -42.81 65.40 -7.53
C GLU A 531 -44.22 65.28 -6.95
N TYR A 532 -44.67 64.08 -6.58
CA TYR A 532 -45.97 63.87 -5.93
C TYR A 532 -46.04 64.62 -4.59
N ALA A 533 -45.01 64.47 -3.75
CA ALA A 533 -44.89 65.16 -2.48
C ALA A 533 -44.85 66.69 -2.66
N ASN A 534 -44.11 67.19 -3.65
CA ASN A 534 -44.07 68.62 -3.96
C ASN A 534 -45.44 69.17 -4.40
N ARG A 535 -46.15 68.48 -5.30
CA ARG A 535 -47.50 68.86 -5.74
C ARG A 535 -48.51 68.83 -4.59
N TYR A 536 -48.44 67.82 -3.72
CA TYR A 536 -49.28 67.71 -2.52
C TYR A 536 -49.03 68.86 -1.53
N LEU A 537 -47.77 69.15 -1.22
CA LEU A 537 -47.39 70.26 -0.34
C LEU A 537 -47.78 71.63 -0.91
N LYS A 538 -47.64 71.82 -2.24
CA LYS A 538 -48.06 73.05 -2.92
C LYS A 538 -49.58 73.26 -2.84
N ALA A 539 -50.38 72.22 -3.11
CA ALA A 539 -51.83 72.28 -2.97
C ALA A 539 -52.26 72.58 -1.52
N ARG A 540 -51.61 71.94 -0.53
CA ARG A 540 -51.84 72.21 0.90
C ARG A 540 -51.48 73.63 1.32
N LEU A 541 -50.44 74.22 0.72
CA LEU A 541 -50.08 75.62 0.94
C LEU A 541 -51.09 76.58 0.31
N GLU A 542 -51.52 76.33 -0.92
CA GLU A 542 -52.55 77.13 -1.61
C GLU A 542 -53.90 77.09 -0.87
N GLU A 543 -54.29 75.93 -0.34
CA GLU A 543 -55.46 75.75 0.53
C GLU A 543 -55.34 76.60 1.81
N ALA A 544 -54.22 76.51 2.52
CA ALA A 544 -53.95 77.32 3.72
C ALA A 544 -53.84 78.83 3.42
N GLU A 545 -53.38 79.23 2.24
CA GLU A 545 -53.36 80.64 1.83
C GLU A 545 -54.76 81.17 1.52
N MET A 546 -55.66 80.36 0.95
CA MET A 546 -57.07 80.71 0.77
C MET A 546 -57.80 80.81 2.11
N GLU A 547 -57.57 79.87 3.05
CA GLU A 547 -58.10 79.97 4.42
C GLU A 547 -57.63 81.26 5.11
N LYS A 548 -56.33 81.57 5.01
CA LYS A 548 -55.74 82.82 5.53
C LYS A 548 -56.41 84.06 4.92
N GLN A 549 -56.61 84.11 3.61
CA GLN A 549 -57.26 85.23 2.93
C GLN A 549 -58.73 85.39 3.38
N TYR A 550 -59.48 84.28 3.43
CA TYR A 550 -60.86 84.24 3.90
C TYR A 550 -60.98 84.72 5.37
N LEU A 551 -60.06 84.34 6.25
CA LEU A 551 -60.00 84.82 7.62
C LEU A 551 -59.69 86.33 7.69
N TYR A 552 -58.73 86.83 6.91
CA TYR A 552 -58.44 88.27 6.83
C TYR A 552 -59.64 89.09 6.33
N GLU A 553 -60.37 88.60 5.33
CA GLU A 553 -61.54 89.30 4.81
C GLU A 553 -62.69 89.31 5.82
N ASN A 554 -62.94 88.19 6.53
CA ASN A 554 -63.90 88.14 7.63
C ASN A 554 -63.54 89.12 8.76
N ILE A 555 -62.25 89.20 9.16
CA ILE A 555 -61.78 90.16 10.16
C ILE A 555 -62.02 91.60 9.67
N ARG A 556 -61.64 91.91 8.43
CA ARG A 556 -61.84 93.23 7.81
C ARG A 556 -63.32 93.62 7.74
N LEU A 557 -64.22 92.67 7.46
CA LEU A 557 -65.66 92.90 7.47
C LEU A 557 -66.18 93.16 8.89
N GLN A 558 -65.74 92.40 9.89
CA GLN A 558 -66.08 92.65 11.30
C GLN A 558 -65.55 94.01 11.80
N GLU A 559 -64.36 94.43 11.38
CA GLU A 559 -63.79 95.74 11.69
C GLU A 559 -64.55 96.87 10.99
N SER A 560 -64.94 96.67 9.73
CA SER A 560 -65.78 97.62 8.98
C SER A 560 -67.16 97.79 9.63
N GLN A 561 -67.76 96.69 10.12
CA GLN A 561 -69.00 96.73 10.90
C GLN A 561 -68.83 97.45 12.25
N LYS A 562 -67.70 97.26 12.94
CA LYS A 562 -67.36 98.00 14.18
C LYS A 562 -67.12 99.50 13.94
N GLN A 563 -66.62 99.88 12.76
CA GLN A 563 -66.46 101.29 12.38
C GLN A 563 -67.79 101.94 11.98
N GLN A 564 -68.69 101.23 11.28
CA GLN A 564 -70.04 101.72 10.98
C GLN A 564 -70.95 101.87 12.21
N GLN A 565 -70.56 101.34 13.38
CA GLN A 565 -71.28 101.52 14.66
C GLN A 565 -70.81 102.73 15.49
N GLN A 566 -70.04 103.65 14.90
CA GLN A 566 -69.67 104.94 15.50
C GLN A 566 -70.15 106.03 14.54
N GLN A 567 -71.24 106.77 14.76
CA GLN A 567 -71.71 107.49 15.97
C GLN A 567 -73.26 107.66 15.93
N PRO A 568 -73.93 108.16 16.99
CA PRO A 568 -73.84 107.74 18.39
C PRO A 568 -75.25 107.46 18.99
N ILE A 569 -75.37 106.48 19.91
CA ILE A 569 -76.37 106.48 21.00
C ILE A 569 -76.02 105.41 22.05
N HIS A 570 -76.48 105.60 23.28
CA HIS A 570 -76.13 104.78 24.46
C HIS A 570 -76.52 103.29 24.36
N GLY A 571 -75.64 102.44 24.92
CA GLY A 571 -76.12 101.48 25.93
C GLY A 571 -76.25 99.99 25.58
N SER A 572 -75.14 99.27 25.31
CA SER A 572 -75.12 97.80 25.47
C SER A 572 -73.78 97.16 25.88
N SER A 573 -72.68 97.92 25.95
CA SER A 573 -71.31 97.38 26.17
C SER A 573 -71.06 96.73 27.56
N MET A 574 -72.00 96.82 28.51
CA MET A 574 -71.76 96.44 29.91
C MET A 574 -72.24 95.02 30.30
N MET A 575 -73.05 94.36 29.47
CA MET A 575 -73.64 93.05 29.77
C MET A 575 -72.69 91.87 29.47
N MET A 576 -71.94 91.94 28.36
CA MET A 576 -71.13 90.80 27.90
C MET A 576 -69.86 90.61 28.72
N SER A 577 -69.16 91.70 29.06
CA SER A 577 -67.92 91.64 29.84
C SER A 577 -68.10 91.02 31.23
N LYS A 578 -69.25 91.24 31.90
CA LYS A 578 -69.54 90.55 33.18
C LYS A 578 -69.64 89.03 33.02
N LYS A 579 -70.35 88.54 31.99
CA LYS A 579 -70.43 87.08 31.72
C LYS A 579 -69.07 86.46 31.38
N ILE A 580 -68.19 87.21 30.70
CA ILE A 580 -66.82 86.76 30.40
C ILE A 580 -65.97 86.73 31.68
N GLN A 581 -66.07 87.75 32.54
CA GLN A 581 -65.39 87.79 33.84
C GLN A 581 -65.81 86.61 34.76
N ASP A 582 -67.11 86.32 34.83
CA ASP A 582 -67.67 85.24 35.65
C ASP A 582 -67.31 83.83 35.15
N LEU A 583 -67.05 83.67 33.83
CA LEU A 583 -66.57 82.42 33.24
C LEU A 583 -65.07 82.20 33.44
N ILE A 584 -64.26 83.25 33.36
CA ILE A 584 -62.80 83.18 33.56
C ILE A 584 -62.45 82.89 35.03
N ASN A 585 -63.19 83.45 35.99
CA ASN A 585 -62.92 83.31 37.42
C ASN A 585 -63.21 81.91 38.03
N LYS A 586 -63.60 80.89 37.24
CA LYS A 586 -64.03 79.58 37.79
C LYS A 586 -63.14 78.36 37.49
N ASN A 587 -62.26 78.39 36.48
CA ASN A 587 -61.47 77.23 36.06
C ASN A 587 -59.94 77.51 35.97
N VAL A 588 -59.38 78.25 36.92
CA VAL A 588 -57.92 78.45 37.05
C VAL A 588 -57.35 77.60 38.20
N TYR A 589 -57.31 76.29 37.99
CA TYR A 589 -56.48 75.24 38.63
C TYR A 589 -56.68 73.99 37.74
N THR A 590 -55.70 73.19 37.29
CA THR A 590 -54.35 72.89 37.81
C THR A 590 -53.34 72.69 36.64
N ALA A 591 -52.09 72.30 36.90
CA ALA A 591 -50.95 72.42 35.96
C ALA A 591 -50.63 71.21 35.05
N LEU A 592 -49.76 71.50 34.06
CA LEU A 592 -48.80 70.67 33.31
C LEU A 592 -47.92 69.74 34.21
N PRO A 593 -47.05 68.84 33.66
CA PRO A 593 -47.03 68.02 32.41
C PRO A 593 -46.68 66.53 32.79
N PRO A 594 -45.90 65.67 32.07
CA PRO A 594 -45.40 65.65 30.68
C PRO A 594 -45.50 64.30 29.88
N SER A 595 -45.33 64.44 28.55
CA SER A 595 -44.60 63.57 27.60
C SER A 595 -44.61 62.03 27.69
N SER A 596 -45.08 61.39 26.61
CA SER A 596 -44.53 60.11 26.09
C SER A 596 -44.61 60.08 24.55
N MET A 597 -43.94 59.11 23.91
CA MET A 597 -43.57 59.17 22.48
C MET A 597 -44.46 58.38 21.50
N ALA A 598 -44.37 58.80 20.24
CA ALA A 598 -44.51 58.04 18.98
C ALA A 598 -45.90 57.50 18.55
N PRO A 599 -46.24 57.61 17.24
CA PRO A 599 -47.38 56.94 16.62
C PRO A 599 -47.05 55.52 16.11
N ALA A 600 -48.05 54.91 15.48
CA ALA A 600 -48.10 53.56 14.90
C ALA A 600 -46.91 53.13 13.99
N GLY A 601 -46.86 51.82 13.70
CA GLY A 601 -45.83 51.18 12.88
C GLY A 601 -45.82 51.59 11.39
N SER A 602 -45.11 50.88 10.52
CA SER A 602 -45.47 49.48 10.20
C SER A 602 -44.36 48.73 9.48
N LYS A 603 -44.26 47.41 9.71
CA LYS A 603 -44.36 46.36 8.67
C LYS A 603 -44.53 45.00 9.32
#